data_AF-A0A6A4KGK2-F1
#
_entry.id   AF-A0A6A4KGK2-F1
#
_cell.length_a   1.000
_cell.length_b   1.000
_cell.length_c   1.000
_cell.angle_alpha   90.00
_cell.angle_beta   90.00
_cell.angle_gamma   90.00
#
_symmetry.space_group_name_H-M   'P 1'
#
loop_
_entity.id
_entity.type
_entity.pdbx_description
1 polymer ?
#
loop_
_entity_poly.entity_id
_entity_poly.type
_entity_poly.pdbx_seq_one_letter_code
_entity_poly.pdbx_strand_id
1 'polypeptide(L)'
;MEIQIHPTEMGQGENGSDEEALQRLTSTIIQKIGEGAQKTESFSSSAFIYRVPEYLRKHKESAYTPCLIAIGPLHQEDKHLQTPLQHVKMSYTNHLLSRLTIGMEDLELAKQKKFTVVQECLAEMKTLVADAKKCYAEEVTLNEEMMLVDGCFILEFLYKYRTKSVIMEAKSIISFIS
;
A
#
# COMPACT_ATOMS: atom_id res chain seq x y z
N MET A 1 -74.05 44.00 -41.99
CA MET A 1 -73.01 44.31 -40.99
C MET A 1 -72.66 43.00 -40.33
N GLU A 2 -71.49 42.47 -40.68
CA GLU A 2 -71.00 41.14 -40.33
C GLU A 2 -70.62 41.06 -38.86
N ILE A 3 -70.83 39.89 -38.23
CA ILE A 3 -70.05 39.47 -37.07
C ILE A 3 -69.65 38.01 -37.31
N GLN A 4 -68.42 37.80 -37.73
CA GLN A 4 -67.77 36.50 -37.79
C GLN A 4 -67.36 36.08 -36.36
N ILE A 5 -67.76 34.88 -35.95
CA ILE A 5 -67.29 34.25 -34.72
C ILE A 5 -66.19 33.27 -35.12
N HIS A 6 -64.94 33.62 -34.78
CA HIS A 6 -63.78 32.76 -34.95
C HIS A 6 -63.74 31.73 -33.79
N PRO A 7 -63.43 30.45 -34.03
CA PRO A 7 -63.16 29.52 -32.94
C PRO A 7 -61.81 29.87 -32.30
N THR A 8 -61.81 29.99 -30.98
CA THR A 8 -60.61 30.10 -30.14
C THR A 8 -59.78 28.83 -30.30
N GLU A 9 -58.62 28.94 -30.94
CA GLU A 9 -57.60 27.90 -30.91
C GLU A 9 -57.08 27.77 -29.46
N MET A 10 -57.25 26.58 -28.90
CA MET A 10 -56.57 26.16 -27.68
C MET A 10 -55.08 26.00 -28.01
N GLY A 11 -54.26 26.93 -27.54
CA GLY A 11 -52.80 26.78 -27.56
C GLY A 11 -52.40 25.51 -26.81
N GLN A 12 -51.94 24.50 -27.56
CA GLN A 12 -51.15 23.40 -27.01
C GLN A 12 -49.77 23.96 -26.67
N GLY A 13 -49.58 24.28 -25.39
CA GLY A 13 -48.30 24.72 -24.86
C GLY A 13 -47.23 23.64 -25.02
N GLU A 14 -46.16 24.01 -25.72
CA GLU A 14 -44.71 23.87 -25.47
C GLU A 14 -44.14 22.84 -24.46
N ASN A 15 -44.88 21.87 -23.94
CA ASN A 15 -44.39 20.92 -22.93
C ASN A 15 -43.50 19.81 -23.49
N GLY A 16 -43.53 19.53 -24.80
CA GLY A 16 -42.75 18.43 -25.39
C GLY A 16 -41.25 18.72 -25.54
N SER A 17 -40.88 19.99 -25.70
CA SER A 17 -39.48 20.39 -25.93
C SER A 17 -38.63 20.28 -24.66
N ASP A 18 -39.19 20.73 -23.53
CA ASP A 18 -38.50 20.73 -22.25
C ASP A 18 -38.41 19.32 -21.65
N GLU A 19 -39.43 18.48 -21.88
CA GLU A 19 -39.44 17.08 -21.46
C GLU A 19 -38.43 16.25 -22.26
N GLU A 20 -38.35 16.44 -23.58
CA GLU A 20 -37.31 15.82 -24.42
C GLU A 20 -35.90 16.28 -24.06
N ALA A 21 -35.72 17.57 -23.76
CA ALA A 21 -34.43 18.12 -23.33
C ALA A 21 -33.99 17.52 -21.98
N LEU A 22 -34.93 17.39 -21.03
CA LEU A 22 -34.69 16.77 -19.74
C LEU A 22 -34.36 15.27 -19.89
N GLN A 23 -35.06 14.56 -20.78
CA GLN A 23 -34.80 13.15 -21.09
C GLN A 23 -33.39 12.93 -21.69
N ARG A 24 -32.98 13.80 -22.62
CA ARG A 24 -31.64 13.79 -23.24
C ARG A 24 -30.55 14.08 -22.22
N LEU A 25 -30.75 15.08 -21.37
CA LEU A 25 -29.81 15.43 -20.30
C LEU A 25 -29.67 14.27 -19.30
N THR A 26 -30.79 13.67 -18.90
CA THR A 26 -30.83 12.53 -17.96
C THR A 26 -30.04 11.34 -18.52
N SER A 27 -30.25 11.00 -19.80
CA SER A 27 -29.53 9.92 -20.48
C SER A 27 -28.02 10.20 -20.54
N THR A 28 -27.64 11.44 -20.84
CA THR A 28 -26.23 11.87 -20.89
C THR A 28 -25.56 11.76 -19.51
N ILE A 29 -26.27 12.16 -18.45
CA ILE A 29 -25.75 12.12 -17.08
C ILE A 29 -25.60 10.66 -16.62
N ILE A 30 -26.59 9.81 -16.86
CA ILE A 30 -26.51 8.37 -16.51
C ILE A 30 -25.33 7.71 -17.23
N GLN A 31 -25.12 8.01 -18.51
CA GLN A 31 -23.97 7.48 -19.25
C GLN A 31 -22.65 7.94 -18.63
N LYS A 32 -22.48 9.23 -18.33
CA LYS A 32 -21.27 9.75 -17.68
C LYS A 32 -21.03 9.16 -16.30
N ILE A 33 -22.10 8.91 -15.53
CA ILE A 33 -22.01 8.23 -14.23
C ILE A 33 -21.51 6.79 -14.43
N GLY A 34 -22.07 6.06 -15.40
CA GLY A 34 -21.63 4.70 -15.73
C GLY A 34 -20.18 4.63 -16.19
N GLU A 35 -19.77 5.54 -17.09
CA GLU A 35 -18.38 5.64 -17.55
C GLU A 35 -17.42 6.02 -16.42
N GLY A 36 -17.84 6.92 -15.52
CA GLY A 36 -17.08 7.28 -14.31
C GLY A 36 -16.89 6.09 -13.37
N ALA A 37 -17.96 5.33 -13.12
CA ALA A 37 -17.93 4.14 -12.27
C ALA A 37 -17.04 3.02 -12.85
N GLN A 38 -17.14 2.76 -14.16
CA GLN A 38 -16.28 1.78 -14.84
C GLN A 38 -14.81 2.18 -14.86
N LYS A 39 -14.52 3.48 -15.02
CA LYS A 39 -13.16 3.99 -14.86
C LYS A 39 -12.65 3.81 -13.43
N THR A 40 -13.46 4.03 -12.40
CA THR A 40 -12.99 3.82 -11.03
C THR A 40 -12.70 2.34 -10.71
N GLU A 41 -13.40 1.39 -11.32
CA GLU A 41 -13.08 -0.04 -11.16
C GLU A 41 -11.82 -0.46 -11.93
N SER A 42 -11.52 0.13 -13.09
CA SER A 42 -10.23 -0.07 -13.75
C SER A 42 -9.07 0.67 -13.08
N PHE A 43 -9.38 1.73 -12.32
CA PHE A 43 -8.47 2.43 -11.41
C PHE A 43 -8.41 1.84 -10.00
N SER A 44 -9.17 0.77 -9.70
CA SER A 44 -9.02 -0.02 -8.47
C SER A 44 -7.70 -0.77 -8.56
N SER A 45 -6.62 -0.02 -8.42
CA SER A 45 -5.27 -0.51 -8.27
C SER A 45 -5.27 -1.53 -7.13
N SER A 46 -4.77 -2.74 -7.39
CA SER A 46 -4.46 -3.71 -6.35
C SER A 46 -3.35 -3.23 -5.40
N ALA A 47 -2.85 -2.00 -5.57
CA ALA A 47 -1.82 -1.45 -4.72
C ALA A 47 -2.37 -1.06 -3.35
N PHE A 48 -1.62 -1.45 -2.34
CA PHE A 48 -1.85 -1.14 -0.93
C PHE A 48 -0.77 -0.22 -0.37
N ILE A 49 0.35 -0.04 -1.09
CA ILE A 49 1.52 0.73 -0.67
C ILE A 49 1.76 1.85 -1.66
N TYR A 50 1.71 3.08 -1.17
CA TYR A 50 1.85 4.30 -1.98
C TYR A 50 2.99 5.14 -1.43
N ARG A 51 3.73 5.82 -2.32
CA ARG A 51 4.56 6.94 -1.88
C ARG A 51 3.70 8.04 -1.30
N VAL A 52 4.27 8.73 -0.32
CA VAL A 52 3.67 9.94 0.23
C VAL A 52 3.56 10.99 -0.89
N PRO A 53 2.38 11.54 -1.15
CA PRO A 53 2.20 12.59 -2.16
C PRO A 53 3.17 13.76 -1.97
N GLU A 54 3.72 14.26 -3.08
CA GLU A 54 4.77 15.27 -3.07
C GLU A 54 4.36 16.56 -2.33
N TYR A 55 3.08 16.96 -2.45
CA TYR A 55 2.58 18.14 -1.73
C TYR A 55 2.65 17.96 -0.21
N LEU A 56 2.42 16.76 0.34
CA LEU A 56 2.60 16.48 1.77
C LEU A 56 4.09 16.47 2.12
N ARG A 57 4.91 15.81 1.29
CA ARG A 57 6.35 15.72 1.48
C ARG A 57 7.03 17.09 1.51
N LYS A 58 6.60 18.03 0.65
CA LYS A 58 7.11 19.42 0.61
C LYS A 58 6.93 20.18 1.92
N HIS A 59 5.92 19.88 2.72
CA HIS A 59 5.70 20.55 4.00
C HIS A 59 6.71 20.10 5.07
N LYS A 60 7.06 18.79 5.08
CA LYS A 60 8.04 18.24 6.04
C LYS A 60 8.65 16.95 5.50
N GLU A 61 9.68 17.07 4.68
CA GLU A 61 10.32 15.92 4.03
C GLU A 61 10.87 14.90 5.02
N SER A 62 11.45 15.36 6.12
CA SER A 62 12.04 14.52 7.15
C SER A 62 11.04 13.69 7.96
N ALA A 63 9.72 13.93 7.81
CA ALA A 63 8.69 13.11 8.44
C ALA A 63 8.27 11.91 7.57
N TYR A 64 8.77 11.85 6.33
CA TYR A 64 8.42 10.84 5.32
C TYR A 64 9.69 10.23 4.71
N THR A 65 10.81 10.35 5.40
CA THR A 65 12.12 9.90 4.95
C THR A 65 12.71 9.12 6.11
N PRO A 66 12.82 7.78 5.98
CA PRO A 66 13.31 6.96 7.06
C PRO A 66 14.65 7.47 7.56
N CYS A 67 14.79 7.54 8.88
CA CYS A 67 16.00 8.09 9.50
C CYS A 67 17.13 7.05 9.67
N LEU A 68 16.78 5.77 9.89
CA LEU A 68 17.73 4.76 10.36
C LEU A 68 17.85 3.55 9.44
N ILE A 69 16.71 2.98 9.04
CA ILE A 69 16.63 1.74 8.28
C ILE A 69 15.59 1.87 7.16
N ALA A 70 15.89 1.26 6.03
CA ALA A 70 14.93 1.16 4.93
C ALA A 70 14.12 -0.12 5.12
N ILE A 71 12.80 -0.03 4.99
CA ILE A 71 11.90 -1.19 4.96
C ILE A 71 11.20 -1.18 3.60
N GLY A 72 11.35 -2.27 2.87
CA GLY A 72 10.88 -2.39 1.51
C GLY A 72 11.69 -1.58 0.50
N PRO A 73 11.22 -1.54 -0.76
CA PRO A 73 12.01 -1.09 -1.89
C PRO A 73 11.98 0.43 -2.10
N LEU A 74 11.00 1.16 -1.54
CA LEU A 74 10.80 2.59 -1.80
C LEU A 74 11.97 3.48 -1.34
N HIS A 75 12.71 3.04 -0.33
CA HIS A 75 13.84 3.76 0.25
C HIS A 75 15.17 2.99 0.12
N GLN A 76 15.23 1.98 -0.75
CA GLN A 76 16.42 1.15 -0.92
C GLN A 76 17.60 1.95 -1.46
N GLU A 77 17.34 2.88 -2.39
CA GLU A 77 18.37 3.66 -3.08
C GLU A 77 18.78 4.94 -2.33
N ASP A 78 18.13 5.23 -1.20
CA ASP A 78 18.40 6.41 -0.40
C ASP A 78 19.82 6.35 0.17
N LYS A 79 20.72 7.20 -0.34
CA LYS A 79 22.15 7.18 0.03
C LYS A 79 22.40 7.38 1.52
N HIS A 80 21.55 8.17 2.20
CA HIS A 80 21.69 8.39 3.65
C HIS A 80 21.32 7.15 4.47
N LEU A 81 20.64 6.18 3.87
CA LEU A 81 20.29 4.90 4.48
C LEU A 81 21.32 3.80 4.19
N GLN A 82 22.28 4.02 3.31
CA GLN A 82 23.39 3.09 3.03
C GLN A 82 24.46 3.15 4.13
N THR A 83 24.02 2.98 5.38
CA THR A 83 24.86 3.04 6.58
C THR A 83 24.96 1.66 7.22
N PRO A 84 25.96 1.43 8.10
CA PRO A 84 26.05 0.19 8.87
C PRO A 84 24.81 -0.13 9.71
N LEU A 85 23.91 0.85 9.93
CA LEU A 85 22.65 0.62 10.65
C LEU A 85 21.68 -0.30 9.89
N GLN A 86 21.84 -0.47 8.56
CA GLN A 86 21.07 -1.49 7.83
C GLN A 86 21.36 -2.92 8.34
N HIS A 87 22.54 -3.15 8.93
CA HIS A 87 22.87 -4.44 9.54
C HIS A 87 22.01 -4.75 10.78
N VAL A 88 21.29 -3.77 11.35
CA VAL A 88 20.32 -4.02 12.42
C VAL A 88 19.24 -4.99 11.96
N LYS A 89 18.79 -4.91 10.70
CA LYS A 89 17.81 -5.86 10.16
C LYS A 89 18.37 -7.28 10.16
N MET A 90 19.61 -7.46 9.69
CA MET A 90 20.32 -8.74 9.73
C MET A 90 20.50 -9.27 11.15
N SER A 91 20.83 -8.39 12.11
CA SER A 91 20.94 -8.76 13.52
C SER A 91 19.62 -9.27 14.08
N TYR A 92 18.50 -8.62 13.78
CA TYR A 92 17.17 -9.05 14.20
C TYR A 92 16.75 -10.36 13.53
N THR A 93 17.02 -10.51 12.23
CA THR A 93 16.82 -11.78 11.52
C THR A 93 17.60 -12.91 12.18
N ASN A 94 18.88 -12.70 12.50
CA ASN A 94 19.68 -13.70 13.20
C ASN A 94 19.14 -13.99 14.62
N HIS A 95 18.66 -12.99 15.34
CA HIS A 95 18.00 -13.20 16.63
C HIS A 95 16.77 -14.09 16.48
N LEU A 96 15.88 -13.79 15.53
CA LEU A 96 14.68 -14.58 15.25
C LEU A 96 15.02 -16.04 14.95
N LEU A 97 15.96 -16.26 14.03
CA LEU A 97 16.44 -17.60 13.67
C LEU A 97 17.07 -18.33 14.86
N SER A 98 17.78 -17.61 15.73
CA SER A 98 18.36 -18.19 16.96
C SER A 98 17.30 -18.67 17.93
N ARG A 99 16.08 -18.10 17.90
CA ARG A 99 14.97 -18.61 18.71
C ARG A 99 14.53 -20.02 18.31
N LEU A 100 14.74 -20.40 17.04
CA LEU A 100 14.40 -21.73 16.52
C LEU A 100 15.34 -22.82 17.03
N THR A 101 16.50 -22.43 17.56
CA THR A 101 17.57 -23.33 18.00
C THR A 101 17.82 -23.27 19.51
N ILE A 102 16.92 -22.65 20.28
CA ILE A 102 17.04 -22.61 21.74
C ILE A 102 17.00 -24.04 22.28
N GLY A 103 17.95 -24.37 23.17
CA GLY A 103 18.06 -25.69 23.79
C GLY A 103 18.73 -26.76 22.92
N MET A 104 19.22 -26.41 21.73
CA MET A 104 20.04 -27.31 20.92
C MET A 104 21.50 -27.24 21.38
N GLU A 105 22.04 -28.36 21.86
CA GLU A 105 23.46 -28.46 22.27
C GLU A 105 24.40 -28.65 21.08
N ASP A 106 23.93 -29.34 20.04
CA ASP A 106 24.67 -29.52 18.78
C ASP A 106 24.60 -28.25 17.92
N LEU A 107 25.73 -27.55 17.86
CA LEU A 107 25.87 -26.31 17.11
C LEU A 107 25.77 -26.51 15.59
N GLU A 108 26.23 -27.64 15.06
CA GLU A 108 26.16 -27.91 13.63
C GLU A 108 24.73 -28.23 13.22
N LEU A 109 24.00 -29.00 14.04
CA LEU A 109 22.57 -29.22 13.84
C LEU A 109 21.78 -27.90 13.93
N ALA A 110 22.12 -27.02 14.87
CA ALA A 110 21.50 -25.70 14.99
C ALA A 110 21.75 -24.84 13.74
N LYS A 111 22.98 -24.81 13.21
CA LYS A 111 23.31 -24.12 11.96
C LYS A 111 22.54 -24.70 10.78
N GLN A 112 22.49 -26.02 10.66
CA GLN A 112 21.76 -26.70 9.59
C GLN A 112 20.26 -26.36 9.64
N LYS A 113 19.66 -26.36 10.83
CA LYS A 113 18.25 -25.98 11.01
C LYS A 113 17.99 -24.54 10.56
N LYS A 114 18.84 -23.59 10.95
CA LYS A 114 18.73 -22.19 10.50
C LYS A 114 18.85 -22.08 8.98
N PHE A 115 19.82 -22.79 8.39
CA PHE A 115 20.03 -22.80 6.95
C PHE A 115 18.80 -23.31 6.20
N THR A 116 18.26 -24.47 6.61
CA THR A 116 17.07 -25.06 5.99
C THR A 116 15.87 -24.12 6.07
N VAL A 117 15.61 -23.50 7.23
CA VAL A 117 14.51 -22.54 7.37
C VAL A 117 14.69 -21.34 6.45
N VAL A 118 15.89 -20.76 6.37
CA VAL A 118 16.16 -19.63 5.47
C VAL A 118 15.97 -20.05 4.02
N GLN A 119 16.42 -21.24 3.64
CA GLN A 119 16.27 -21.77 2.28
C GLN A 119 14.80 -21.94 1.90
N GLU A 120 13.98 -22.51 2.79
CA GLU A 120 12.52 -22.65 2.59
C GLU A 120 11.85 -21.27 2.48
N CYS A 121 12.16 -20.34 3.39
CA CYS A 121 11.63 -18.99 3.33
C CYS A 121 12.00 -18.27 2.03
N LEU A 122 13.26 -18.37 1.57
CA LEU A 122 13.68 -17.76 0.30
C LEU A 122 12.94 -18.36 -0.90
N ALA A 123 12.73 -19.68 -0.91
CA ALA A 123 11.98 -20.35 -1.97
C ALA A 123 10.54 -19.84 -2.02
N GLU A 124 9.86 -19.74 -0.87
CA GLU A 124 8.50 -19.20 -0.79
C GLU A 124 8.45 -17.72 -1.19
N MET A 125 9.33 -16.88 -0.64
CA MET A 125 9.39 -15.45 -0.96
C MET A 125 9.58 -15.22 -2.46
N LYS A 126 10.42 -16.03 -3.11
CA LYS A 126 10.65 -15.95 -4.56
C LYS A 126 9.38 -16.16 -5.38
N THR A 127 8.48 -17.05 -4.96
CA THR A 127 7.18 -17.23 -5.63
C THR A 127 6.25 -16.03 -5.44
N LEU A 128 6.41 -15.30 -4.33
CA LEU A 128 5.55 -14.17 -3.96
C LEU A 128 6.04 -12.82 -4.49
N VAL A 129 7.29 -12.70 -4.96
CA VAL A 129 7.87 -11.41 -5.41
C VAL A 129 6.97 -10.70 -6.43
N ALA A 130 6.44 -11.42 -7.41
CA ALA A 130 5.62 -10.84 -8.47
C ALA A 130 4.31 -10.23 -7.93
N ASP A 131 3.67 -10.92 -6.98
CA ASP A 131 2.43 -10.43 -6.36
C ASP A 131 2.72 -9.31 -5.36
N ALA A 132 3.81 -9.41 -4.59
CA ALA A 132 4.24 -8.36 -3.69
C ALA A 132 4.55 -7.04 -4.42
N LYS A 133 5.10 -7.10 -5.63
CA LYS A 133 5.29 -5.91 -6.49
C LYS A 133 3.98 -5.23 -6.85
N LYS A 134 2.90 -6.00 -7.10
CA LYS A 134 1.56 -5.45 -7.40
C LYS A 134 0.93 -4.72 -6.22
N CYS A 135 1.44 -4.92 -5.00
CA CYS A 135 1.01 -4.17 -3.83
C CYS A 135 1.57 -2.74 -3.80
N TYR A 136 2.57 -2.40 -4.63
CA TYR A 136 3.10 -1.05 -4.74
C TYR A 136 2.41 -0.30 -5.88
N ALA A 137 2.08 0.96 -5.64
CA ALA A 137 1.45 1.82 -6.65
C ALA A 137 2.41 2.26 -7.77
N GLU A 138 3.71 2.18 -7.49
CA GLU A 138 4.79 2.44 -8.44
C GLU A 138 5.55 1.15 -8.76
N GLU A 139 6.24 1.12 -9.90
CA GLU A 139 7.14 0.03 -10.23
C GLU A 139 8.33 0.05 -9.28
N VAL A 140 8.63 -1.10 -8.65
CA VAL A 140 9.67 -1.22 -7.64
C VAL A 140 10.61 -2.40 -7.90
N THR A 141 11.88 -2.20 -7.56
CA THR A 141 12.87 -3.29 -7.51
C THR A 141 12.77 -4.00 -6.16
N LEU A 142 11.97 -5.07 -6.12
CA LEU A 142 11.81 -5.95 -4.97
C LEU A 142 12.43 -7.33 -5.27
N ASN A 143 13.12 -7.91 -4.28
CA ASN A 143 13.68 -9.26 -4.33
C ASN A 143 13.36 -10.05 -3.04
N GLU A 144 13.56 -11.36 -3.11
CA GLU A 144 13.26 -12.32 -2.04
C GLU A 144 14.11 -12.09 -0.77
N GLU A 145 15.37 -11.64 -0.92
CA GLU A 145 16.25 -11.33 0.21
C GLU A 145 15.69 -10.18 1.04
N MET A 146 15.29 -9.09 0.39
CA MET A 146 14.69 -7.94 1.04
C MET A 146 13.39 -8.34 1.76
N MET A 147 12.51 -9.08 1.10
CA MET A 147 11.25 -9.54 1.71
C MET A 147 11.51 -10.38 2.97
N LEU A 148 12.47 -11.31 2.90
CA LEU A 148 12.83 -12.16 4.03
C LEU A 148 13.43 -11.33 5.18
N VAL A 149 14.45 -10.52 4.90
CA VAL A 149 15.18 -9.77 5.92
C VAL A 149 14.29 -8.72 6.57
N ASP A 150 13.48 -8.00 5.79
CA ASP A 150 12.56 -6.99 6.31
C ASP A 150 11.42 -7.62 7.09
N GLY A 151 10.86 -8.72 6.58
CA GLY A 151 9.83 -9.50 7.29
C GLY A 151 10.33 -10.04 8.62
N CYS A 152 11.50 -10.68 8.65
CA CYS A 152 12.13 -11.17 9.87
C CYS A 152 12.46 -10.03 10.85
N PHE A 153 12.95 -8.90 10.35
CA PHE A 153 13.19 -7.71 11.16
C PHE A 153 11.90 -7.23 11.83
N ILE A 154 10.81 -7.05 11.08
CA ILE A 154 9.51 -6.59 11.61
C ILE A 154 8.99 -7.59 12.65
N LEU A 155 9.01 -8.89 12.35
CA LEU A 155 8.53 -9.93 13.27
C LEU A 155 9.29 -9.92 14.59
N GLU A 156 10.62 -9.93 14.54
CA GLU A 156 11.45 -9.90 15.75
C GLU A 156 11.35 -8.56 16.47
N PHE A 157 11.22 -7.44 15.75
CA PHE A 157 11.00 -6.13 16.32
C PHE A 157 9.70 -6.06 17.11
N LEU A 158 8.59 -6.52 16.52
CA LEU A 158 7.29 -6.58 17.19
C LEU A 158 7.31 -7.56 18.37
N TYR A 159 7.99 -8.70 18.23
CA TYR A 159 8.15 -9.67 19.31
C TYR A 159 8.93 -9.08 20.49
N LYS A 160 10.09 -8.46 20.23
CA LYS A 160 10.88 -7.76 21.26
C LYS A 160 10.11 -6.57 21.84
N TYR A 161 9.33 -5.85 21.05
CA TYR A 161 8.52 -4.73 21.53
C TYR A 161 7.40 -5.20 22.45
N ARG A 162 6.71 -6.29 22.12
CA ARG A 162 5.67 -6.88 22.97
C ARG A 162 6.24 -7.41 24.27
N THR A 163 7.38 -8.10 24.22
CA THR A 163 8.05 -8.65 25.42
C THR A 163 8.71 -7.57 26.27
N LYS A 164 9.24 -6.49 25.66
CA LYS A 164 9.71 -5.29 26.37
C LYS A 164 8.57 -4.37 26.84
N SER A 165 7.39 -4.39 26.20
CA SER A 165 6.19 -3.66 26.65
C SER A 165 5.62 -4.21 27.96
N VAL A 166 6.03 -5.41 28.40
CA VAL A 166 5.80 -5.87 29.78
C VAL A 166 6.71 -5.11 30.77
N ILE A 167 7.69 -4.32 30.30
CA ILE A 167 8.68 -3.59 31.11
C ILE A 167 8.77 -2.07 30.78
N MET A 168 8.34 -1.55 29.61
CA MET A 168 8.36 -0.10 29.32
C MET A 168 7.24 0.40 28.39
N GLU A 169 6.57 1.49 28.81
CA GLU A 169 5.43 2.13 28.15
C GLU A 169 5.75 2.84 26.81
N ALA A 170 5.10 2.35 25.74
CA ALA A 170 4.35 3.02 24.66
C ALA A 170 4.68 4.43 24.08
N LYS A 171 5.88 5.01 24.18
CA LYS A 171 6.16 6.35 23.57
C LYS A 171 7.04 6.41 22.32
N SER A 172 7.58 5.31 21.81
CA SER A 172 8.68 5.38 20.81
C SER A 172 8.32 5.07 19.34
N ILE A 173 7.10 4.63 19.03
CA ILE A 173 6.77 4.02 17.72
C ILE A 173 6.88 5.00 16.54
N ILE A 174 6.52 6.27 16.71
CA ILE A 174 6.52 7.25 15.60
C ILE A 174 7.95 7.66 15.21
N SER A 175 8.92 7.60 16.13
CA SER A 175 10.30 8.01 15.83
C SER A 175 11.14 6.96 15.07
N PHE A 176 10.69 5.70 15.02
CA PHE A 176 11.52 4.61 14.52
C PHE A 176 11.21 4.21 13.08
N ILE A 177 10.08 4.66 12.53
CA ILE A 177 9.57 4.25 11.20
C ILE A 177 9.29 5.45 10.28
N SER A 178 9.30 6.68 10.78
CA SER A 178 9.18 7.90 9.95
C SER A 178 10.50 8.38 9.35
#